data_AF-A0A1L8MQC9-F1
#
_entry.id   AF-A0A1L8MQC9-F1
#
_cell.length_a   1.000
_cell.length_b   1.000
_cell.length_c   1.000
_cell.angle_alpha   90.00
_cell.angle_beta   90.00
_cell.angle_gamma   90.00
#
_symmetry.space_group_name_H-M   'P 1'
#
loop_
_entity.id
_entity.type
_entity.pdbx_description
1 polymer ?
#
loop_
_entity_poly.entity_id
_entity_poly.type
_entity_poly.pdbx_seq_one_letter_code
_entity_poly.pdbx_strand_id
1 'polypeptide(L)'
;MSIDDYRPTFIVEAVYDLRADDLLRRGISAVLVDLDNTLIAWNNPDGTPEVRAWLDEMTMADITVVVVSNNNYKRVERAVSRFGVDFVSRAMKPFSRGIDIAMKRYGFSDDEVIMVGDQLMTDIRASHRAGIQSVLVKPLVTTDAWNTKVNRFREKRVLKKLENKYGKFVYQKGI
;
A
#
# COMPACT_ATOMS: atom_id res chain seq x y z
N MET A 1 -0.93 21.17 7.94
CA MET A 1 -0.62 19.93 7.20
C MET A 1 0.80 20.07 6.70
N SER A 2 1.72 19.31 7.29
CA SER A 2 3.14 19.40 6.93
C SER A 2 3.38 18.65 5.62
N ILE A 3 4.50 18.94 4.96
CA ILE A 3 4.98 18.07 3.88
C ILE A 3 5.35 16.67 4.42
N ASP A 4 5.63 16.59 5.72
CA ASP A 4 6.06 15.37 6.41
C ASP A 4 4.94 14.32 6.48
N ASP A 5 3.66 14.75 6.44
CA ASP A 5 2.47 13.89 6.37
C ASP A 5 2.42 13.05 5.07
N TYR A 6 3.34 13.31 4.13
CA TYR A 6 3.48 12.60 2.85
C TYR A 6 4.81 11.85 2.73
N ARG A 7 5.64 11.83 3.77
CA ARG A 7 6.95 11.17 3.72
C ARG A 7 6.77 9.67 4.00
N PRO A 8 7.10 8.78 3.06
CA PRO A 8 7.04 7.35 3.33
C PRO A 8 8.13 6.93 4.33
N THR A 9 7.85 5.88 5.11
CA THR A 9 8.83 5.24 6.01
C THR A 9 9.86 4.46 5.19
N PHE A 10 9.38 3.70 4.21
CA PHE A 10 10.22 2.92 3.29
C PHE A 10 9.80 3.13 1.84
N ILE A 11 10.72 2.83 0.92
CA ILE A 11 10.49 2.96 -0.52
C ILE A 11 11.08 1.73 -1.20
N VAL A 12 10.24 0.93 -1.86
CA VAL A 12 10.67 -0.32 -2.52
C VAL A 12 10.17 -0.38 -3.96
N GLU A 13 10.85 -1.14 -4.83
CA GLU A 13 10.48 -1.16 -6.25
C GLU A 13 9.07 -1.72 -6.49
N ALA A 14 8.75 -2.86 -5.89
CA ALA A 14 7.44 -3.49 -5.98
C ALA A 14 7.00 -4.08 -4.63
N VAL A 15 5.71 -4.36 -4.49
CA VAL A 15 5.15 -4.98 -3.29
C VAL A 15 5.83 -6.32 -2.96
N TYR A 16 6.14 -7.12 -3.98
CA TYR A 16 6.78 -8.43 -3.82
C TYR A 16 8.27 -8.35 -3.46
N ASP A 17 8.87 -7.15 -3.40
CA ASP A 17 10.20 -6.97 -2.81
C ASP A 17 10.16 -6.87 -1.27
N LEU A 18 8.97 -6.82 -0.65
CA LEU A 18 8.82 -6.94 0.80
C LEU A 18 8.86 -8.41 1.20
N ARG A 19 9.99 -8.85 1.76
CA ARG A 19 10.20 -10.23 2.20
C ARG A 19 9.58 -10.45 3.59
N ALA A 20 9.03 -11.64 3.84
CA ALA A 20 8.42 -11.95 5.12
C ALA A 20 9.45 -11.82 6.27
N ASP A 21 10.66 -12.30 6.03
CA ASP A 21 11.76 -12.23 7.00
C ASP A 21 12.09 -10.79 7.43
N ASP A 22 12.01 -9.82 6.50
CA ASP A 22 12.26 -8.40 6.80
C ASP A 22 11.14 -7.83 7.68
N LEU A 23 9.89 -8.18 7.36
CA LEU A 23 8.70 -7.75 8.11
C LEU A 23 8.71 -8.33 9.53
N LEU A 24 8.97 -9.62 9.68
CA LEU A 24 9.03 -10.29 10.98
C LEU A 24 10.14 -9.72 11.88
N ARG A 25 11.33 -9.44 11.33
CA ARG A 25 12.42 -8.77 12.08
C ARG A 25 12.04 -7.40 12.61
N ARG A 26 11.06 -6.75 11.98
CA ARG A 26 10.53 -5.43 12.36
C ARG A 26 9.32 -5.51 13.28
N GLY A 27 8.85 -6.71 13.63
CA GLY A 27 7.65 -6.93 14.44
C GLY A 27 6.35 -6.74 13.65
N ILE A 28 6.39 -6.74 12.32
CA ILE A 28 5.21 -6.58 11.48
C ILE A 28 4.51 -7.93 11.32
N SER A 29 3.24 -7.99 11.73
CA SER A 29 2.37 -9.17 11.58
C SER A 29 1.25 -8.95 10.55
N ALA A 30 1.08 -7.71 10.06
CA ALA A 30 0.08 -7.41 9.04
C ALA A 30 0.54 -6.40 7.98
N VAL A 31 0.19 -6.69 6.73
CA VAL A 31 0.42 -5.82 5.57
C VAL A 31 -0.93 -5.39 5.01
N LEU A 32 -1.24 -4.10 5.15
CA LEU A 32 -2.32 -3.46 4.42
C LEU A 32 -1.80 -3.03 3.06
N VAL A 33 -2.49 -3.39 1.98
CA VAL A 33 -1.99 -3.14 0.63
C VAL A 33 -3.05 -2.47 -0.23
N ASP A 34 -2.68 -1.44 -1.00
CA ASP A 34 -3.57 -0.92 -2.03
C ASP A 34 -3.75 -1.92 -3.18
N LEU A 35 -4.89 -1.82 -3.87
CA LEU A 35 -5.22 -2.73 -4.96
C LEU A 35 -4.65 -2.27 -6.31
N ASP A 36 -5.10 -1.10 -6.78
CA ASP A 36 -4.96 -0.70 -8.17
C ASP A 36 -3.63 0.05 -8.34
N ASN A 37 -2.75 -0.44 -9.22
CA ASN A 37 -1.38 0.04 -9.42
C ASN A 37 -0.38 -0.25 -8.28
N THR A 38 -0.80 -1.03 -7.28
CA THR A 38 0.07 -1.57 -6.24
C THR A 38 0.13 -3.11 -6.31
N LEU A 39 -0.98 -3.80 -6.01
CA LEU A 39 -1.03 -5.26 -6.05
C LEU A 39 -1.32 -5.80 -7.45
N ILE A 40 -2.18 -5.12 -8.21
CA ILE A 40 -2.51 -5.47 -9.60
C ILE A 40 -2.49 -4.22 -10.47
N ALA A 41 -2.15 -4.39 -11.76
CA ALA A 41 -2.37 -3.30 -12.71
C ALA A 41 -3.88 -3.03 -12.81
N TRP A 42 -4.30 -1.78 -12.80
CA TRP A 42 -5.72 -1.42 -12.77
C TRP A 42 -6.55 -2.00 -13.94
N ASN A 43 -5.89 -2.32 -15.06
CA ASN A 43 -6.44 -2.90 -16.28
C ASN A 43 -6.18 -4.41 -16.47
N ASN A 44 -5.48 -5.07 -15.54
CA ASN A 44 -5.22 -6.51 -15.57
C ASN A 44 -5.58 -7.14 -14.22
N PRO A 45 -6.79 -7.72 -14.09
CA PRO A 45 -7.29 -8.25 -12.82
C PRO A 45 -6.65 -9.59 -12.40
N ASP A 46 -5.84 -10.21 -13.25
CA ASP A 46 -5.33 -11.57 -13.02
C ASP A 46 -4.08 -11.59 -12.12
N GLY A 47 -3.49 -10.42 -11.87
CA GLY A 47 -2.21 -10.24 -11.19
C GLY A 47 -1.07 -11.03 -11.84
N THR A 48 0.08 -11.06 -11.17
CA THR A 48 1.28 -11.72 -11.70
C THR A 48 1.65 -12.94 -10.85
N PRO A 49 2.43 -13.89 -11.38
CA PRO A 49 2.97 -15.00 -10.59
C PRO A 49 3.76 -14.55 -9.35
N GLU A 50 4.48 -13.43 -9.45
CA GLU A 50 5.26 -12.85 -8.35
C GLU A 50 4.35 -12.40 -7.20
N VAL A 51 3.19 -11.80 -7.51
CA VAL A 51 2.20 -11.42 -6.49
C VAL A 51 1.63 -12.64 -5.78
N ARG A 52 1.35 -13.73 -6.51
CA ARG A 52 0.89 -14.98 -5.87
C ARG A 52 1.95 -15.58 -4.97
N ALA A 53 3.18 -15.69 -5.45
CA ALA A 53 4.29 -16.20 -4.64
C ALA A 53 4.55 -15.34 -3.39
N TRP A 54 4.40 -14.02 -3.51
CA TRP A 54 4.51 -13.11 -2.37
C TRP A 54 3.38 -13.31 -1.35
N LEU A 55 2.14 -13.47 -1.79
CA LEU A 55 1.02 -13.78 -0.89
C LEU A 55 1.17 -15.14 -0.21
N ASP A 56 1.65 -16.15 -0.93
CA ASP A 56 1.97 -17.46 -0.37
C ASP A 56 3.08 -17.35 0.68
N GLU A 57 4.13 -16.57 0.43
CA GLU A 57 5.19 -16.28 1.39
C GLU A 57 4.67 -15.61 2.66
N MET A 58 3.82 -14.58 2.52
CA MET A 58 3.21 -13.92 3.68
C MET A 58 2.35 -14.90 4.49
N THR A 59 1.55 -15.72 3.81
CA THR A 59 0.69 -16.72 4.45
C THR A 59 1.51 -17.77 5.21
N MET A 60 2.59 -18.27 4.61
CA MET A 60 3.49 -19.23 5.25
C MET A 60 4.22 -18.65 6.48
N ALA A 61 4.42 -17.34 6.50
CA ALA A 61 5.05 -16.61 7.59
C ALA A 61 4.06 -16.10 8.65
N ASP A 62 2.78 -16.46 8.55
CA ASP A 62 1.70 -15.98 9.42
C ASP A 62 1.53 -14.44 9.42
N ILE A 63 1.83 -13.82 8.28
CA ILE A 63 1.63 -12.39 8.05
C ILE A 63 0.28 -12.19 7.36
N THR A 64 -0.62 -11.46 8.01
CA THR A 64 -1.95 -11.18 7.46
C THR A 64 -1.88 -10.10 6.37
N VAL A 65 -2.28 -10.43 5.15
CA VAL A 65 -2.41 -9.45 4.05
C VAL A 65 -3.86 -9.03 3.86
N VAL A 66 -4.12 -7.72 3.93
CA VAL A 66 -5.47 -7.16 3.72
C VAL A 66 -5.44 -6.07 2.67
N VAL A 67 -6.27 -6.21 1.64
CA VAL A 67 -6.42 -5.18 0.61
C VAL A 67 -7.26 -4.02 1.15
N VAL A 68 -6.72 -2.79 1.15
CA VAL A 68 -7.42 -1.57 1.57
C VAL A 68 -7.56 -0.64 0.37
N SER A 69 -8.75 -0.60 -0.25
CA SER A 69 -8.97 0.11 -1.52
C SER A 69 -10.09 1.14 -1.43
N ASN A 70 -9.92 2.28 -2.10
CA ASN A 70 -10.98 3.27 -2.30
C ASN A 70 -12.05 2.83 -3.31
N ASN A 71 -11.81 1.73 -4.02
CA ASN A 71 -12.71 1.24 -5.05
C ASN A 71 -13.99 0.64 -4.44
N ASN A 72 -14.99 0.39 -5.29
CA ASN A 72 -16.26 -0.20 -4.86
C ASN A 72 -16.10 -1.71 -4.60
N TYR A 73 -16.94 -2.23 -3.71
CA TYR A 73 -16.93 -3.64 -3.30
C TYR A 73 -16.85 -4.62 -4.48
N LYS A 74 -17.71 -4.49 -5.50
CA LYS A 74 -17.75 -5.41 -6.64
C LYS A 74 -16.42 -5.48 -7.41
N ARG A 75 -15.70 -4.36 -7.51
CA ARG A 75 -14.40 -4.29 -8.19
C ARG A 75 -13.28 -4.87 -7.34
N VAL A 76 -13.31 -4.63 -6.03
CA VAL A 76 -12.30 -5.18 -5.10
C VAL A 76 -12.49 -6.69 -4.98
N GLU A 77 -13.71 -7.15 -4.68
CA GLU A 77 -14.06 -8.56 -4.54
C GLU A 77 -13.64 -9.38 -5.77
N ARG A 78 -13.96 -8.89 -6.98
CA ARG A 78 -13.56 -9.55 -8.23
C ARG A 78 -12.05 -9.71 -8.38
N ALA A 79 -11.28 -8.73 -7.93
CA ALA A 79 -9.83 -8.76 -8.05
C ALA A 79 -9.21 -9.70 -7.02
N VAL A 80 -9.68 -9.65 -5.77
CA VAL A 80 -9.10 -10.43 -4.67
C VAL A 80 -9.58 -11.87 -4.63
N SER A 81 -10.71 -12.20 -5.26
CA SER A 81 -11.27 -13.56 -5.25
C SER A 81 -10.33 -14.63 -5.77
N ARG A 82 -9.38 -14.27 -6.65
CA ARG A 82 -8.37 -15.19 -7.17
C ARG A 82 -7.15 -15.35 -6.29
N PHE A 83 -6.95 -14.43 -5.35
CA PHE A 83 -5.81 -14.41 -4.44
C PHE A 83 -6.16 -14.94 -3.05
N GLY A 84 -7.45 -15.04 -2.72
CA GLY A 84 -7.89 -15.52 -1.41
C GLY A 84 -7.56 -14.55 -0.27
N VAL A 85 -7.38 -13.26 -0.58
CA VAL A 85 -7.03 -12.23 0.41
C VAL A 85 -8.25 -11.45 0.87
N ASP A 86 -8.27 -11.11 2.16
CA ASP A 86 -9.30 -10.27 2.73
C ASP A 86 -9.19 -8.82 2.27
N PHE A 87 -10.30 -8.07 2.39
CA PHE A 87 -10.31 -6.68 1.95
C PHE A 87 -11.24 -5.76 2.74
N VAL A 88 -10.96 -4.47 2.58
CA VAL A 88 -11.79 -3.32 2.93
C VAL A 88 -11.96 -2.46 1.68
N SER A 89 -13.18 -2.42 1.14
CA SER A 89 -13.54 -1.53 0.03
C SER A 89 -14.02 -0.17 0.55
N ARG A 90 -14.07 0.84 -0.33
CA ARG A 90 -14.41 2.22 0.04
C ARG A 90 -13.65 2.71 1.28
N ALA A 91 -12.34 2.47 1.29
CA ALA A 91 -11.45 2.78 2.40
C ALA A 91 -11.37 4.26 2.79
N MET A 92 -11.79 5.17 1.90
CA MET A 92 -11.79 6.62 2.08
C MET A 92 -10.39 7.22 2.27
N LYS A 93 -9.33 6.61 1.75
CA LYS A 93 -8.00 7.22 1.68
C LYS A 93 -8.09 8.58 0.96
N PRO A 94 -7.46 9.66 1.46
CA PRO A 94 -6.38 9.70 2.45
C PRO A 94 -6.81 9.71 3.93
N PHE A 95 -8.06 9.45 4.27
CA PHE A 95 -8.46 9.26 5.67
C PHE A 95 -8.07 7.86 6.17
N SER A 96 -7.94 7.68 7.48
CA SER A 96 -7.54 6.41 8.11
C SER A 96 -8.64 5.36 8.13
N ARG A 97 -9.89 5.72 7.83
CA ARG A 97 -11.09 4.87 8.01
C ARG A 97 -10.91 3.41 7.56
N GLY A 98 -10.39 3.16 6.36
CA GLY A 98 -10.19 1.80 5.86
C GLY A 98 -9.12 1.02 6.61
N ILE A 99 -8.06 1.70 7.02
CA ILE A 99 -6.98 1.16 7.88
C ILE A 99 -7.55 0.83 9.25
N ASP A 100 -8.25 1.78 9.89
CA ASP A 100 -8.86 1.59 11.22
C ASP A 100 -9.85 0.40 11.25
N ILE A 101 -10.60 0.21 10.16
CA ILE A 101 -11.50 -0.94 10.01
C ILE A 101 -10.72 -2.26 9.97
N ALA A 102 -9.62 -2.32 9.20
CA ALA A 102 -8.78 -3.50 9.13
C ALA A 102 -8.14 -3.80 10.48
N MET A 103 -7.50 -2.79 11.11
CA MET A 103 -6.86 -2.94 12.43
C MET A 103 -7.86 -3.43 13.48
N LYS A 104 -9.05 -2.84 13.55
CA LYS A 104 -10.09 -3.26 14.49
C LYS A 104 -10.61 -4.69 14.22
N ARG A 105 -10.67 -5.12 12.95
CA ARG A 105 -11.18 -6.46 12.58
C ARG A 105 -10.28 -7.57 13.12
N TYR A 106 -8.96 -7.37 13.05
CA TYR A 106 -7.99 -8.39 13.44
C TYR A 106 -7.34 -8.13 14.80
N GLY A 107 -7.54 -6.94 15.38
CA GLY A 107 -6.99 -6.58 16.69
C GLY A 107 -5.51 -6.23 16.65
N PHE A 108 -4.99 -5.75 15.52
CA PHE A 108 -3.58 -5.35 15.40
C PHE A 108 -3.30 -4.03 16.13
N SER A 109 -2.09 -3.93 16.66
CA SER A 109 -1.53 -2.66 17.15
C SER A 109 -0.86 -1.86 16.02
N ASP A 110 -0.65 -0.56 16.23
CA ASP A 110 -0.11 0.35 15.22
C ASP A 110 1.33 -0.03 14.79
N ASP A 111 2.12 -0.61 15.70
CA ASP A 111 3.51 -1.01 15.46
C ASP A 111 3.66 -2.35 14.74
N GLU A 112 2.60 -3.14 14.67
CA GLU A 112 2.56 -4.45 14.00
C GLU A 112 2.06 -4.36 12.55
N VAL A 113 1.64 -3.17 12.09
CA VAL A 113 0.95 -2.97 10.81
C VAL A 113 1.73 -2.02 9.91
N ILE A 114 1.80 -2.37 8.63
CA ILE A 114 2.34 -1.50 7.59
C ILE A 114 1.38 -1.32 6.43
N MET A 115 1.30 -0.12 5.86
CA MET A 115 0.51 0.16 4.67
C MET A 115 1.40 0.34 3.43
N VAL A 116 1.10 -0.39 2.37
CA VAL A 116 1.85 -0.42 1.12
C VAL A 116 0.98 0.16 0.00
N GLY A 117 1.49 1.14 -0.73
CA GLY A 117 0.79 1.74 -1.86
C GLY A 117 1.69 2.56 -2.77
N ASP A 118 1.20 2.92 -3.95
CA ASP A 118 1.95 3.65 -4.97
C ASP A 118 1.67 5.17 -4.97
N GLN A 119 0.77 5.64 -4.09
CA GLN A 119 0.34 7.03 -4.07
C GLN A 119 0.61 7.74 -2.74
N LEU A 120 1.43 8.80 -2.78
CA LEU A 120 1.68 9.69 -1.65
C LEU A 120 0.40 10.37 -1.14
N MET A 121 -0.46 10.78 -2.08
CA MET A 121 -1.65 11.58 -1.77
C MET A 121 -2.77 10.79 -1.08
N THR A 122 -2.70 9.46 -1.09
CA THR A 122 -3.70 8.55 -0.54
C THR A 122 -3.08 7.63 0.50
N ASP A 123 -2.20 6.71 0.11
CA ASP A 123 -1.76 5.59 0.94
C ASP A 123 -0.83 6.07 2.03
N ILE A 124 0.23 6.78 1.66
CA ILE A 124 1.21 7.31 2.62
C ILE A 124 0.52 8.26 3.59
N ARG A 125 -0.32 9.16 3.08
CA ARG A 125 -1.07 10.09 3.93
C ARG A 125 -2.08 9.41 4.84
N ALA A 126 -2.76 8.36 4.39
CA ALA A 126 -3.68 7.60 5.22
C ALA A 126 -2.93 6.89 6.35
N SER A 127 -1.75 6.33 6.05
CA SER A 127 -0.87 5.67 7.01
C SER A 127 -0.43 6.63 8.11
N HIS A 128 0.06 7.82 7.74
CA HIS A 128 0.41 8.89 8.69
C HIS A 128 -0.75 9.27 9.62
N ARG A 129 -1.97 9.32 9.08
CA ARG A 129 -3.17 9.64 9.86
C ARG A 129 -3.60 8.51 10.79
N ALA A 130 -3.33 7.27 10.41
CA ALA A 130 -3.58 6.08 11.21
C ALA A 130 -2.45 5.81 12.22
N GLY A 131 -1.32 6.52 12.15
CA GLY A 131 -0.18 6.30 13.05
C GLY A 131 0.71 5.11 12.69
N ILE A 132 0.49 4.47 11.53
CA ILE A 132 1.21 3.26 11.11
C ILE A 132 2.32 3.56 10.11
N GLN A 133 3.26 2.62 9.99
CA GLN A 133 4.34 2.71 9.00
C GLN A 133 3.79 2.61 7.56
N SER A 134 4.51 3.21 6.61
CA SER A 134 4.10 3.21 5.21
C SER A 134 5.24 2.88 4.25
N VAL A 135 4.95 2.09 3.23
CA VAL A 135 5.84 1.76 2.11
C VAL A 135 5.31 2.37 0.83
N LEU A 136 6.13 3.18 0.16
CA LEU A 136 5.85 3.65 -1.19
C LEU A 136 6.44 2.68 -2.22
N VAL A 137 5.62 2.21 -3.15
CA VAL A 137 6.07 1.37 -4.28
C VAL A 137 6.03 2.11 -5.61
N LYS A 138 6.72 1.60 -6.63
CA LYS A 138 6.53 2.11 -8.00
C LYS A 138 5.15 1.67 -8.50
N PRO A 139 4.42 2.53 -9.22
CA PRO A 139 3.16 2.14 -9.84
C PRO A 139 3.41 1.08 -10.91
N LEU A 140 2.60 0.01 -10.93
CA LEU A 140 2.74 -1.09 -11.90
C LEU A 140 2.57 -0.65 -13.36
N VAL A 141 1.73 0.35 -13.61
CA VAL A 141 1.59 1.00 -14.92
C VAL A 141 1.56 2.50 -14.76
N THR A 142 2.05 3.22 -15.78
CA THR A 142 2.08 4.69 -15.80
C THR A 142 0.70 5.34 -16.00
N THR A 143 -0.29 4.53 -16.40
CA THR A 143 -1.67 4.99 -16.58
C THR A 143 -2.46 4.70 -15.32
N ASP A 144 -3.35 5.62 -14.97
CA ASP A 144 -4.29 5.42 -13.87
C ASP A 144 -5.73 5.62 -14.37
N ALA A 145 -6.69 5.17 -13.56
CA ALA A 145 -8.08 5.52 -13.72
C ALA A 145 -8.27 7.06 -13.76
N TRP A 146 -9.28 7.53 -14.51
CA TRP A 146 -9.48 8.96 -14.79
C TRP A 146 -9.58 9.84 -13.53
N ASN A 147 -10.07 9.27 -12.42
CA ASN A 147 -10.26 9.94 -11.14
C ASN A 147 -8.96 10.19 -10.33
N THR A 148 -7.82 9.60 -10.70
CA THR A 148 -6.54 9.79 -9.98
C THR A 148 -5.56 10.71 -10.72
N LYS A 149 -5.83 11.08 -11.98
CA LYS A 149 -4.93 11.95 -12.78
C LYS A 149 -4.65 13.32 -12.16
N VAL A 150 -5.64 13.94 -11.51
CA VAL A 150 -5.46 15.21 -10.79
C VAL A 150 -4.56 15.03 -9.56
N ASN A 151 -4.67 13.88 -8.89
CA ASN A 151 -3.82 13.55 -7.74
C ASN A 151 -2.36 13.37 -8.17
N ARG A 152 -2.08 12.76 -9.32
CA ARG A 152 -0.72 12.60 -9.85
C ARG A 152 0.02 13.92 -10.08
N PHE A 153 -0.68 14.95 -10.54
CA PHE A 153 -0.05 16.26 -10.72
C PHE A 153 0.35 16.90 -9.39
N ARG A 154 -0.53 16.83 -8.38
CA ARG A 154 -0.23 17.30 -7.02
C ARG A 154 0.88 16.47 -6.38
N GLU A 155 0.86 15.17 -6.63
CA GLU A 155 1.86 14.22 -6.16
C GLU A 155 3.25 14.55 -6.69
N LYS A 156 3.42 14.81 -7.99
CA LYS A 156 4.72 15.24 -8.55
C LYS A 156 5.28 16.48 -7.84
N ARG A 157 4.41 17.45 -7.49
CA ARG A 157 4.83 18.65 -6.75
C ARG A 157 5.24 18.31 -5.31
N VAL A 158 4.53 17.42 -4.64
CA VAL A 158 4.83 16.98 -3.27
C VAL A 158 6.09 16.14 -3.23
N LEU A 159 6.24 15.19 -4.15
CA LEU A 159 7.45 14.38 -4.31
C LEU A 159 8.67 15.27 -4.49
N LYS A 160 8.63 16.23 -5.42
CA LYS A 160 9.75 17.18 -5.62
C LYS A 160 10.08 17.97 -4.35
N LYS A 161 9.07 18.38 -3.56
CA LYS A 161 9.30 19.06 -2.28
C LYS A 161 9.94 18.15 -1.24
N LEU A 162 9.52 16.89 -1.17
CA LEU A 162 10.12 15.88 -0.31
C LEU A 162 11.57 15.62 -0.71
N GLU A 163 11.85 15.44 -2.00
CA GLU A 163 13.20 15.19 -2.50
C GLU A 163 14.14 16.39 -2.25
N ASN A 164 13.63 17.62 -2.40
CA ASN A 164 14.39 18.82 -2.07
C ASN A 164 14.73 18.91 -0.58
N LYS A 165 13.88 18.38 0.31
CA LYS A 165 14.05 18.45 1.78
C LYS A 165 14.86 17.29 2.33
N TYR A 166 14.67 16.08 1.79
CA TYR A 166 15.15 14.81 2.35
C TYR A 166 16.13 14.06 1.44
N GLY A 167 16.39 14.58 0.24
CA GLY A 167 17.17 13.88 -0.78
C GLY A 167 16.30 13.04 -1.72
N LYS A 168 16.86 12.68 -2.87
CA LYS A 168 16.15 11.89 -3.88
C LYS A 168 15.76 10.52 -3.33
N PHE A 169 14.57 10.07 -3.68
CA PHE A 169 14.12 8.73 -3.30
C PHE A 169 14.80 7.67 -4.15
N VAL A 170 15.46 6.73 -3.50
CA VAL A 170 16.07 5.56 -4.11
C VAL A 170 15.18 4.37 -3.80
N TYR A 171 14.62 3.77 -4.84
CA TYR A 171 13.83 2.56 -4.70
C TYR A 171 14.77 1.37 -4.58
N GLN A 172 14.58 0.57 -3.54
CA GLN A 172 15.39 -0.60 -3.24
C GLN A 172 14.55 -1.88 -3.21
N LYS A 173 15.22 -3.02 -3.03
CA LYS A 173 14.57 -4.31 -2.78
C LYS A 173 14.70 -4.63 -1.29
N GLY A 174 13.59 -4.87 -0.61
CA GLY A 174 13.54 -5.08 0.84
C GLY A 174 13.54 -3.81 1.69
N ILE A 175 13.32 -3.97 3.00
CA ILE A 175 13.25 -2.86 3.97
C ILE A 175 14.11 -3.06 5.22
#